data_AF-A0A6G4MVS5-F1
#
_entry.id   AF-A0A6G4MVS5-F1
#
_cell.length_a   1.000
_cell.length_b   1.000
_cell.length_c   1.000
_cell.angle_alpha   90.00
_cell.angle_beta   90.00
_cell.angle_gamma   90.00
#
_symmetry.space_group_name_H-M   'P 1'
#
loop_
_entity.id
_entity.type
_entity.pdbx_description
1 polymer ?
#
loop_
_entity_poly.entity_id
_entity_poly.type
_entity_poly.pdbx_seq_one_letter_code
_entity_poly.pdbx_strand_id
1 'polypeptide(L)'
;MTTTKQPGFAPAASPHAATAVHTPEEHIIAGETSIPSQGENMPAYHARPKNADGPLPIVIVVQEIFGVHEHIRDLCRRLAQEGYLAIAPE
;
A
#
# COMPACT_ATOMS: atom_id res chain seq x y z
N MET A 1 -30.84 2.60 -6.02
CA MET A 1 -29.70 3.30 -5.38
C MET A 1 -28.48 3.05 -6.24
N THR A 2 -28.13 3.99 -7.12
CA THR A 2 -26.93 3.91 -7.96
C THR A 2 -25.74 4.39 -7.14
N THR A 3 -24.88 3.47 -6.72
CA THR A 3 -23.60 3.81 -6.08
C THR A 3 -22.70 4.43 -7.13
N THR A 4 -22.64 5.76 -7.17
CA THR A 4 -21.68 6.50 -7.99
C THR A 4 -20.29 6.14 -7.48
N LYS A 5 -19.53 5.39 -8.27
CA LYS A 5 -18.12 5.06 -8.01
C LYS A 5 -17.37 6.38 -7.73
N GLN A 6 -16.90 6.59 -6.50
CA GLN A 6 -16.14 7.79 -6.17
C GLN A 6 -14.98 7.93 -7.17
N PRO A 7 -14.79 9.12 -7.78
CA PRO A 7 -13.58 9.38 -8.56
C PRO A 7 -12.37 9.17 -7.65
N GLY A 8 -11.26 8.67 -8.20
CA GLY A 8 -10.04 8.45 -7.43
C GLY A 8 -9.50 9.75 -6.81
N PHE A 9 -8.36 9.66 -6.13
CA PHE A 9 -7.75 10.78 -5.39
C PHE A 9 -7.44 12.04 -6.23
N ALA A 10 -7.50 11.96 -7.57
CA ALA A 10 -7.28 13.08 -8.50
C ALA A 10 -8.49 13.33 -9.42
N PRO A 11 -9.63 13.84 -8.90
CA PRO A 11 -10.90 13.95 -9.65
C PRO A 11 -10.84 14.91 -10.85
N ALA A 12 -9.92 15.89 -10.82
CA ALA A 12 -9.71 16.84 -11.90
C ALA A 12 -9.01 16.24 -13.13
N ALA A 13 -8.34 15.08 -12.99
CA ALA A 13 -7.55 14.45 -14.04
C ALA A 13 -8.40 13.53 -14.95
N SER A 14 -9.49 14.07 -15.50
CA SER A 14 -10.37 13.32 -16.41
C SER A 14 -9.85 13.36 -17.87
N PRO A 15 -9.84 12.24 -18.61
CA PRO A 15 -10.30 10.90 -18.19
C PRO A 15 -9.29 10.20 -17.26
N HIS A 16 -9.80 9.48 -16.26
CA HIS A 16 -8.95 8.69 -15.36
C HIS A 16 -8.34 7.50 -16.11
N ALA A 17 -7.08 7.17 -15.82
CA ALA A 17 -6.43 6.01 -16.42
C ALA A 17 -7.20 4.72 -16.07
N ALA A 18 -7.58 3.94 -17.07
CA ALA A 18 -8.27 2.65 -16.89
C ALA A 18 -7.32 1.52 -16.44
N THR A 19 -6.02 1.79 -16.39
CA THR A 19 -4.94 0.80 -16.17
C THR A 19 -4.53 0.68 -14.70
N ALA A 20 -5.44 0.90 -13.76
CA ALA A 20 -5.14 0.66 -12.34
C ALA A 20 -4.86 -0.84 -12.15
N VAL A 21 -3.57 -1.18 -12.03
CA VAL A 21 -3.13 -2.54 -11.74
C VAL A 21 -3.41 -2.80 -10.28
N HIS A 22 -4.09 -3.91 -10.00
CA HIS A 22 -4.23 -4.40 -8.64
C HIS A 22 -3.39 -5.66 -8.50
N THR A 23 -2.38 -5.59 -7.64
CA THR A 23 -1.46 -6.69 -7.39
C THR A 23 -2.14 -7.77 -6.57
N PRO A 24 -2.20 -9.04 -7.05
CA PRO A 24 -2.81 -10.13 -6.31
C PRO A 24 -2.10 -10.42 -4.99
N GLU A 25 -2.85 -10.83 -3.98
CA GLU A 25 -2.34 -11.08 -2.63
C GLU A 25 -2.06 -12.57 -2.33
N GLU A 26 -2.19 -13.46 -3.31
CA GLU A 26 -2.16 -14.93 -3.10
C GLU A 26 -0.87 -15.43 -2.41
N HIS A 27 0.26 -14.80 -2.70
CA HIS A 27 1.58 -15.18 -2.18
C HIS A 27 2.16 -14.21 -1.15
N ILE A 28 1.39 -13.19 -0.76
CA ILE A 28 1.82 -12.17 0.20
C ILE A 28 0.83 -12.10 1.37
N ILE A 29 1.23 -11.39 2.42
CA ILE A 29 0.37 -10.99 3.54
C ILE A 29 0.48 -9.47 3.61
N ALA A 30 -0.65 -8.78 3.55
CA ALA A 30 -0.71 -7.34 3.67
C ALA A 30 -1.78 -6.91 4.67
N GLY A 31 -1.63 -5.70 5.21
CA GLY A 31 -2.54 -5.18 6.22
C GLY A 31 -2.14 -3.82 6.75
N GLU A 32 -3.00 -3.29 7.60
CA GLU A 32 -2.76 -2.06 8.35
C GLU A 32 -2.17 -2.39 9.73
N THR A 33 -1.30 -1.53 10.21
CA THR A 33 -0.66 -1.63 11.51
C THR A 33 -0.43 -0.23 12.10
N SER A 34 0.10 -0.18 13.32
CA SER A 34 0.49 1.04 14.00
C SER A 34 1.95 0.95 14.43
N ILE A 35 2.72 1.99 14.14
CA ILE A 35 4.15 2.11 14.45
C ILE A 35 4.32 3.15 15.55
N PRO A 36 4.91 2.81 16.72
CA PRO A 36 5.26 3.81 17.73
C PRO A 36 6.26 4.82 17.16
N SER A 37 5.90 6.10 17.19
CA SER A 37 6.71 7.20 16.66
C SER A 37 6.55 8.43 17.55
N GLN A 38 7.64 8.89 18.16
CA GLN A 38 7.68 10.11 18.97
C GLN A 38 6.62 10.20 20.11
N GLY A 39 6.23 9.06 20.67
CA GLY A 39 5.21 8.99 21.73
C GLY A 39 3.77 8.82 21.24
N GLU A 40 3.57 8.78 19.93
CA GLU A 40 2.28 8.50 19.29
C GLU A 40 2.32 7.19 18.50
N ASN A 41 1.14 6.75 18.05
CA ASN A 41 0.93 5.53 17.28
C ASN A 41 0.59 5.91 15.84
N MET A 42 1.59 5.84 14.96
CA MET A 42 1.49 6.25 13.56
C MET A 42 0.90 5.12 12.72
N PRO A 43 -0.22 5.31 12.02
CA PRO A 43 -0.77 4.32 11.11
C PRO A 43 0.24 3.95 10.00
N ALA A 44 0.19 2.71 9.54
CA ALA A 44 0.99 2.28 8.40
C ALA A 44 0.30 1.13 7.65
N TYR A 45 0.49 1.08 6.34
CA TYR A 45 0.23 -0.12 5.55
C TYR A 45 1.51 -0.94 5.42
N HIS A 46 1.41 -2.26 5.44
CA HIS A 46 2.54 -3.13 5.19
C HIS A 46 2.16 -4.31 4.29
N ALA A 47 3.15 -4.83 3.56
CA ALA A 47 3.03 -6.06 2.79
C ALA A 47 4.34 -6.86 2.84
N ARG A 48 4.25 -8.18 2.88
CA ARG A 48 5.42 -9.10 2.91
C ARG A 48 5.11 -10.44 2.24
N PRO A 49 6.12 -11.22 1.81
CA PRO A 49 5.92 -12.61 1.42
C PRO A 49 5.22 -13.43 2.51
N LYS A 50 4.31 -14.31 2.10
CA LYS A 50 3.58 -15.20 3.00
C LYS A 50 4.52 -16.21 3.67
N ASN A 51 5.41 -16.78 2.87
CA ASN A 51 6.39 -17.77 3.28
C ASN A 51 7.79 -17.12 3.22
N ALA A 52 8.35 -16.78 4.37
CA ALA A 52 9.70 -16.25 4.49
C ALA A 52 10.45 -17.05 5.56
N ASP A 53 11.61 -17.59 5.21
CA ASP A 53 12.40 -18.47 6.09
C ASP A 53 13.37 -17.69 7.01
N GLY A 54 13.25 -16.36 7.08
CA GLY A 54 14.11 -15.50 7.88
C GLY A 54 13.78 -14.01 7.80
N PRO A 55 14.64 -13.13 8.35
CA PRO A 55 14.49 -11.69 8.26
C PRO A 55 14.43 -11.21 6.81
N LEU A 56 13.49 -10.30 6.52
CA LEU A 56 13.30 -9.75 5.19
C LEU A 56 14.08 -8.44 5.00
N PRO A 57 14.60 -8.16 3.79
CA PRO A 57 15.02 -6.81 3.44
C PRO A 57 13.81 -5.86 3.49
N ILE A 58 14.01 -4.67 4.07
CA ILE A 58 12.93 -3.71 4.32
C ILE A 58 12.98 -2.58 3.32
N VAL A 59 11.82 -2.21 2.76
CA VAL A 59 11.64 -1.03 1.93
C VAL A 59 10.59 -0.13 2.57
N ILE A 60 10.97 1.11 2.89
CA ILE A 60 10.02 2.14 3.31
C ILE A 60 9.50 2.86 2.07
N VAL A 61 8.19 2.85 1.88
CA VAL A 61 7.50 3.50 0.76
C VAL A 61 6.95 4.82 1.27
N VAL A 62 7.53 5.93 0.80
CA VAL A 62 7.10 7.28 1.18
C VAL A 62 5.95 7.71 0.27
N GLN A 63 4.84 8.12 0.87
CA GLN A 63 3.62 8.53 0.17
C GLN A 63 3.79 9.86 -0.58
N GLU A 64 2.96 10.05 -1.60
CA GLU A 64 2.69 11.36 -2.18
C GLU A 64 1.73 12.17 -1.29
N ILE A 65 1.38 13.39 -1.71
CA ILE A 65 0.60 14.36 -0.90
C ILE A 65 -0.80 13.90 -0.50
N PHE A 66 -1.29 12.79 -1.05
CA PHE A 66 -2.65 12.27 -0.83
C PHE A 66 -2.72 11.18 0.25
N GLY A 67 -1.60 10.84 0.89
CA GLY A 67 -1.57 9.79 1.92
C GLY A 67 -1.30 8.39 1.37
N VAL A 68 -1.46 7.38 2.23
CA VAL A 68 -1.35 5.95 1.89
C VAL A 68 -2.61 5.45 1.18
N HIS A 69 -2.88 6.03 0.01
CA HIS A 69 -4.00 5.63 -0.85
C HIS A 69 -3.65 4.36 -1.65
N GLU A 70 -4.62 3.86 -2.41
CA GLU A 70 -4.54 2.55 -3.05
C GLU A 70 -3.31 2.36 -3.94
N HIS A 71 -2.81 3.41 -4.60
CA HIS A 71 -1.57 3.29 -5.38
C HIS A 71 -0.37 2.97 -4.50
N ILE A 72 -0.23 3.65 -3.36
CA ILE A 72 0.87 3.41 -2.41
C ILE A 72 0.76 2.01 -1.81
N ARG A 73 -0.46 1.57 -1.47
CA ARG A 73 -0.73 0.20 -0.99
C ARG A 73 -0.34 -0.84 -2.06
N ASP A 74 -0.67 -0.58 -3.33
CA ASP A 74 -0.30 -1.46 -4.44
C ASP A 74 1.22 -1.55 -4.64
N LEU A 75 1.95 -0.44 -4.50
CA LEU A 75 3.42 -0.45 -4.53
C LEU A 75 4.00 -1.33 -3.43
N CYS A 76 3.46 -1.26 -2.21
CA CYS A 76 3.86 -2.17 -1.13
C CYS A 76 3.63 -3.64 -1.51
N ARG A 77 2.47 -3.98 -2.09
CA ARG A 77 2.17 -5.36 -2.53
C ARG A 77 3.11 -5.84 -3.63
N ARG A 78 3.45 -4.98 -4.59
CA ARG A 78 4.43 -5.31 -5.65
C ARG A 78 5.80 -5.60 -5.08
N LEU A 79 6.28 -4.76 -4.16
CA LEU A 79 7.55 -4.98 -3.47
C LEU A 79 7.52 -6.27 -2.63
N ALA A 80 6.38 -6.59 -2.01
CA ALA A 80 6.23 -7.84 -1.28
C ALA A 80 6.29 -9.09 -2.18
N GLN A 81 5.78 -9.02 -3.41
CA GLN A 81 5.93 -10.09 -4.40
C GLN A 81 7.40 -10.31 -4.81
N GLU A 82 8.21 -9.25 -4.79
CA GLU A 82 9.67 -9.30 -5.05
C GLU A 82 10.50 -9.75 -3.83
N GLY A 83 9.87 -10.11 -2.71
CA GLY A 83 10.56 -10.66 -1.54
C GLY A 83 10.86 -9.66 -0.42
N TYR A 84 10.31 -8.44 -0.46
CA TYR A 84 10.57 -7.40 0.55
C TYR A 84 9.48 -7.35 1.63
N LEU A 85 9.85 -6.87 2.83
CA LEU A 85 8.89 -6.27 3.75
C LEU A 85 8.75 -4.80 3.37
N ALA A 86 7.65 -4.45 2.69
CA ALA A 86 7.34 -3.08 2.31
C ALA A 86 6.42 -2.43 3.35
N ILE A 87 6.74 -1.20 3.77
CA ILE A 87 5.98 -0.46 4.78
C ILE A 87 5.75 0.97 4.29
N ALA A 88 4.49 1.42 4.27
CA ALA A 88 4.10 2.79 3.99
C ALA A 88 3.51 3.44 5.25
N PRO A 89 4.28 4.28 5.97
CA PRO A 89 3.78 5.04 7.12
C PRO A 89 2.94 6.25 6.69
N GLU A 90 1.95 6.62 7.52
CA GLU A 90 1.08 7.79 7.33
C GLU A 90 1.51 9.01 8.16
#